data_AF-A0AAU5JI72-F1
#
_entry.id   AF-A0AAU5JI72-F1
#
_cell.length_a   1.000
_cell.length_b   1.000
_cell.length_c   1.000
_cell.angle_alpha   90.00
_cell.angle_beta   90.00
_cell.angle_gamma   90.00
#
_symmetry.space_group_name_H-M   'P 1'
#
loop_
_entity.id
_entity.type
_entity.pdbx_description
1 polymer ?
#
loop_
_entity_poly.entity_id
_entity_poly.type
_entity_poly.pdbx_seq_one_letter_code
_entity_poly.pdbx_strand_id
1 'polypeptide(L)'
;MTLLAEDGDTDAARGDVDQQFTELYAEYWPRIRRYIASRMDRGQAHLAEDLAQEVFIDFWRDYLLPGKEVFGPFALLCGMAKFRLLTHLSKKKNNEKALDFADPINAPIVATGHAYAHESPELSLSSRALEAAMEQMATASQTWRDANKKWHRLRTQLANESSANKGGLTAATRQRMTQELEAVDTGEVAALRDFRLICQQVGQLRAEVEAVGGGNWSSSSGMPASAGTRPCLAGSRSDPTVTHCPKGHPLDRANTYFHSDGDRECRSCKSSRTAISQAGRRSPVRATGGRSLTDTIPAEVLQQARDMLADPGYLHLPITQIAKQCGMAQSTLNLRLGSDVASLRRVAREKRLAQTESPALVSA
;
A
#
# COMPACT_ATOMS: atom_id res chain seq x y z
N MET A 1 -12.15 -20.67 -43.35
CA MET A 1 -12.23 -19.47 -44.20
C MET A 1 -12.04 -18.28 -43.28
N THR A 2 -10.80 -18.08 -42.86
CA THR A 2 -10.40 -17.15 -41.81
C THR A 2 -10.04 -15.85 -42.49
N LEU A 3 -10.81 -14.80 -42.19
CA LEU A 3 -10.59 -13.44 -42.68
C LEU A 3 -9.24 -12.93 -42.15
N LEU A 4 -8.22 -12.96 -43.00
CA LEU A 4 -7.02 -12.15 -42.86
C LEU A 4 -7.44 -10.72 -43.20
N ALA A 5 -7.99 -10.02 -42.22
CA ALA A 5 -8.20 -8.58 -42.33
C ALA A 5 -6.84 -7.89 -42.43
N GLU A 6 -6.76 -6.93 -43.33
CA GLU A 6 -5.55 -6.29 -43.81
C GLU A 6 -4.85 -5.49 -42.68
N ASP A 7 -3.68 -5.97 -42.23
CA ASP A 7 -2.81 -5.33 -41.22
C ASP A 7 -2.11 -4.03 -41.72
N GLY A 8 -2.58 -3.45 -42.84
CA GLY A 8 -1.92 -2.31 -43.49
C GLY A 8 -2.12 -0.96 -42.79
N ASP A 9 -3.16 -0.83 -41.96
CA ASP A 9 -3.56 0.46 -41.34
C ASP A 9 -2.86 0.72 -39.99
N THR A 10 -2.29 -0.31 -39.35
CA THR A 10 -1.68 -0.17 -38.01
C THR A 10 -0.33 0.54 -38.03
N ASP A 11 0.42 0.46 -39.14
CA ASP A 11 1.76 1.04 -39.23
C ASP A 11 1.73 2.56 -39.43
N ALA A 12 0.76 3.07 -40.20
CA ALA A 12 0.57 4.51 -40.39
C ALA A 12 0.13 5.19 -39.09
N ALA A 13 -0.83 4.58 -38.36
CA ALA A 13 -1.28 5.08 -37.06
C ALA A 13 -0.15 5.09 -36.01
N ARG A 14 0.77 4.13 -36.08
CA ARG A 14 1.92 4.07 -35.16
C ARG A 14 2.95 5.16 -35.43
N GLY A 15 3.17 5.52 -36.69
CA GLY A 15 4.05 6.62 -37.06
C GLY A 15 3.62 7.98 -36.49
N ASP A 16 2.31 8.25 -36.49
CA ASP A 16 1.75 9.49 -35.93
C ASP A 16 1.95 9.55 -34.40
N VAL A 17 1.75 8.43 -33.70
CA VAL A 17 1.96 8.32 -32.26
C VAL A 17 3.43 8.57 -31.88
N ASP A 18 4.38 8.01 -32.62
CA ASP A 18 5.81 8.18 -32.34
C ASP A 18 6.28 9.62 -32.63
N GLN A 19 5.76 10.25 -33.68
CA GLN A 19 6.01 11.66 -33.96
C GLN A 19 5.44 12.56 -32.86
N GLN A 20 4.17 12.36 -32.49
CA GLN A 20 3.53 13.11 -31.40
C GLN A 20 4.29 12.96 -30.08
N PHE A 21 4.75 11.75 -29.75
CA PHE A 21 5.59 11.52 -28.57
C PHE A 21 6.90 12.30 -28.63
N THR A 22 7.58 12.27 -29.78
CA THR A 22 8.87 12.95 -29.98
C THR A 22 8.74 14.46 -29.79
N GLU A 23 7.68 15.06 -30.33
CA GLU A 23 7.38 16.49 -30.17
C GLU A 23 7.11 16.86 -28.71
N LEU A 24 6.24 16.11 -28.03
CA LEU A 24 5.93 16.33 -26.61
C LEU A 24 7.14 16.09 -25.70
N TYR A 25 7.97 15.09 -26.00
CA TYR A 25 9.20 14.81 -25.27
C TYR A 25 10.18 15.98 -25.39
N ALA A 26 10.47 16.43 -26.61
CA ALA A 26 11.37 17.55 -26.85
C ALA A 26 10.90 18.84 -26.16
N GLU A 27 9.59 19.13 -26.20
CA GLU A 27 9.03 20.33 -25.58
C GLU A 27 9.06 20.29 -24.04
N TYR A 28 8.61 19.18 -23.45
CA TYR A 28 8.33 19.13 -22.01
C TYR A 28 9.46 18.52 -21.16
N TRP A 29 10.42 17.82 -21.77
CA TRP A 29 11.52 17.16 -21.05
C TRP A 29 12.28 18.10 -20.08
N PRO A 30 12.78 19.28 -20.51
CA PRO A 30 13.53 20.15 -19.61
C PRO A 30 12.67 20.68 -18.46
N ARG A 31 11.36 20.85 -18.69
CA ARG A 31 10.41 21.39 -17.71
C ARG A 31 10.07 20.33 -16.65
N ILE A 32 9.82 19.09 -17.06
CA ILE A 32 9.52 17.98 -16.15
C ILE A 32 10.74 17.60 -15.32
N ARG A 33 11.93 17.51 -15.93
CA ARG A 33 13.18 17.28 -15.19
C ARG A 33 13.41 18.34 -14.12
N ARG A 34 13.23 19.63 -14.45
CA ARG A 34 13.35 20.74 -13.47
C ARG A 34 12.27 20.68 -12.39
N TYR A 35 11.03 20.33 -12.76
CA TYR A 35 9.92 20.14 -11.82
C TYR A 35 10.26 19.06 -10.78
N ILE A 36 10.81 17.94 -11.22
CA ILE A 36 11.22 16.82 -10.36
C ILE A 36 12.40 17.25 -9.47
N ALA A 37 13.47 17.78 -10.07
CA ALA A 37 14.67 18.22 -9.34
C ALA A 37 14.36 19.23 -8.22
N SER A 38 13.43 20.17 -8.46
CA SER A 38 13.02 21.17 -7.47
C SER A 38 12.31 20.60 -6.23
N ARG A 39 11.89 19.34 -6.25
CA ARG A 39 11.17 18.65 -5.17
C ARG A 39 11.99 17.55 -4.50
N MET A 40 13.23 17.36 -4.94
CA MET A 40 14.15 16.39 -4.37
C MET A 40 15.21 17.08 -3.52
N ASP A 41 15.84 16.32 -2.63
CA ASP A 41 17.01 16.80 -1.91
C ASP A 41 18.16 17.09 -2.90
N ARG A 42 18.97 18.13 -2.63
CA ARG A 42 20.06 18.54 -3.53
C ARG A 42 21.02 17.41 -3.89
N GLY A 43 21.29 16.49 -2.96
CA GLY A 43 22.15 15.32 -3.18
C GLY A 43 21.58 14.28 -4.14
N GLN A 44 20.27 14.34 -4.43
CA GLN A 44 19.56 13.39 -5.29
C GLN A 44 19.16 13.99 -6.63
N ALA A 45 19.66 15.18 -6.97
CA ALA A 45 19.30 15.85 -8.22
C ALA A 45 19.60 15.01 -9.47
N HIS A 46 20.57 14.09 -9.40
CA HIS A 46 20.88 13.15 -10.48
C HIS A 46 19.71 12.21 -10.81
N LEU A 47 18.91 11.79 -9.82
CA LEU A 47 17.74 10.92 -10.01
C LEU A 47 16.57 11.63 -10.70
N ALA A 48 16.60 12.95 -10.80
CA ALA A 48 15.52 13.70 -11.45
C ALA A 48 15.41 13.39 -12.95
N GLU A 49 16.53 13.00 -13.57
CA GLU A 49 16.57 12.56 -14.95
C GLU A 49 15.89 11.20 -15.12
N ASP A 50 16.29 10.20 -14.34
CA ASP A 50 15.71 8.85 -14.36
C ASP A 50 14.20 8.89 -14.11
N LEU A 51 13.76 9.64 -13.10
CA LEU A 51 12.34 9.78 -12.81
C LEU A 51 11.59 10.52 -13.91
N ALA A 52 12.22 11.47 -14.62
CA ALA A 52 11.60 12.10 -15.78
C ALA A 52 11.43 11.10 -16.93
N GLN A 53 12.41 10.22 -17.18
CA GLN A 53 12.29 9.17 -18.19
C GLN A 53 11.13 8.24 -17.87
N GLU A 54 11.00 7.79 -16.62
CA GLU A 54 9.87 6.95 -16.20
C GLU A 54 8.51 7.62 -16.44
N VAL A 55 8.42 8.94 -16.21
CA VAL A 55 7.18 9.71 -16.46
C VAL A 55 6.82 9.71 -17.95
N PHE A 56 7.78 9.89 -18.85
CA PHE A 56 7.51 9.87 -20.29
C PHE A 56 7.20 8.46 -20.80
N ILE A 57 7.85 7.43 -20.27
CA ILE A 57 7.53 6.02 -20.59
C ILE A 57 6.09 5.70 -20.19
N ASP A 58 5.68 6.08 -18.97
CA ASP A 58 4.30 5.91 -18.54
C ASP A 58 3.33 6.72 -19.41
N PHE A 59 3.69 7.94 -19.79
CA PHE A 59 2.84 8.80 -20.61
C PHE A 59 2.61 8.19 -21.99
N TRP A 60 3.67 7.70 -22.64
CA TRP A 60 3.56 6.99 -23.92
C TRP A 60 2.70 5.72 -23.79
N ARG A 61 2.98 4.88 -22.81
CA ARG A 61 2.27 3.60 -22.61
C ARG A 61 0.79 3.80 -22.27
N ASP A 62 0.49 4.72 -21.37
CA ASP A 62 -0.83 4.81 -20.75
C ASP A 62 -1.77 5.81 -21.46
N TYR A 63 -1.23 6.71 -22.30
CA TYR A 63 -2.00 7.73 -23.03
C TYR A 63 -1.85 7.67 -24.54
N LEU A 64 -0.62 7.68 -25.06
CA LEU A 64 -0.42 7.78 -26.51
C LEU A 64 -0.67 6.45 -27.24
N LEU A 65 -0.12 5.33 -26.75
CA LEU A 65 -0.36 4.00 -27.36
C LEU A 65 -1.85 3.63 -27.44
N PRO A 66 -2.69 3.91 -26.41
CA PRO A 66 -4.12 3.66 -26.49
C PRO A 66 -4.91 4.71 -27.30
N GLY A 67 -4.25 5.72 -27.88
CA GLY A 67 -4.89 6.79 -28.66
C GLY A 67 -5.77 7.72 -27.83
N LYS A 68 -5.43 7.98 -26.56
CA LYS A 68 -6.21 8.89 -25.72
C LYS A 68 -5.91 10.34 -26.09
N GLU A 69 -6.96 11.14 -26.24
CA GLU A 69 -6.80 12.58 -26.41
C GLU A 69 -6.18 13.21 -25.15
N VAL A 70 -5.08 13.96 -25.35
CA VAL A 70 -4.33 14.60 -24.27
C VAL A 70 -4.60 16.11 -24.29
N PHE A 71 -5.44 16.57 -23.36
CA PHE A 71 -5.66 17.99 -23.12
C PHE A 71 -4.70 18.50 -22.03
N GLY A 72 -3.86 19.48 -22.36
CA GLY A 72 -2.93 20.07 -21.41
C GLY A 72 -1.80 19.11 -20.99
N PRO A 73 -0.95 18.65 -21.94
CA PRO A 73 0.07 17.62 -21.70
C PRO A 73 0.99 17.94 -20.52
N PHE A 74 1.37 19.21 -20.33
CA PHE A 74 2.22 19.61 -19.22
C PHE A 74 1.61 19.35 -17.84
N ALA A 75 0.31 19.63 -17.66
CA ALA A 75 -0.37 19.43 -16.37
C ALA A 75 -0.47 17.94 -16.05
N LEU A 76 -0.77 17.13 -17.06
CA LEU A 76 -0.79 15.68 -16.95
C LEU A 76 0.59 15.12 -16.56
N LEU A 77 1.65 15.52 -17.27
CA LEU A 77 3.03 15.10 -16.99
C LEU A 77 3.46 15.52 -15.57
N CYS A 78 3.08 16.72 -15.10
CA CYS A 78 3.33 17.13 -13.71
C CYS A 78 2.61 16.24 -12.69
N GLY A 79 1.38 15.82 -12.99
CA GLY A 79 0.62 14.88 -12.17
C GLY A 79 1.29 13.51 -12.07
N MET A 80 1.76 12.98 -13.21
CA MET A 80 2.50 11.72 -13.29
C MET A 80 3.83 11.82 -12.55
N ALA A 81 4.58 12.91 -12.74
CA ALA A 81 5.82 13.19 -12.04
C ALA A 81 5.64 13.26 -10.51
N LYS A 82 4.56 13.90 -10.05
CA LYS A 82 4.22 13.92 -8.61
C LYS A 82 3.99 12.52 -8.07
N PHE A 83 3.28 11.66 -8.79
CA PHE A 83 3.03 10.28 -8.36
C PHE A 83 4.31 9.43 -8.31
N ARG A 84 5.18 9.58 -9.32
CA ARG A 84 6.50 8.94 -9.37
C ARG A 84 7.40 9.38 -8.22
N LEU A 85 7.47 10.69 -7.96
CA LEU A 85 8.17 11.25 -6.79
C LEU A 85 7.66 10.67 -5.47
N LEU A 86 6.34 10.65 -5.26
CA LEU A 86 5.75 10.08 -4.03
C LEU A 86 6.09 8.60 -3.86
N THR A 87 6.08 7.83 -4.95
CA THR A 87 6.45 6.41 -4.94
C THR A 87 7.92 6.23 -4.59
N HIS A 88 8.81 7.02 -5.19
CA HIS A 88 10.25 7.00 -4.90
C HIS A 88 10.52 7.35 -3.43
N LEU A 89 9.96 8.45 -2.93
CA LEU A 89 10.11 8.88 -1.54
C LEU A 89 9.50 7.87 -0.55
N SER A 90 8.40 7.21 -0.91
CA SER A 90 7.80 6.16 -0.08
C SER A 90 8.69 4.92 0.00
N LYS A 91 9.31 4.51 -1.11
CA LYS A 91 10.30 3.42 -1.13
C LYS A 91 11.52 3.77 -0.29
N LYS A 92 12.04 5.01 -0.41
CA LYS A 92 13.14 5.52 0.42
C LYS A 92 12.78 5.44 1.91
N LYS A 93 11.62 5.96 2.31
CA LYS A 93 11.16 5.92 3.70
C LYS A 93 10.99 4.50 4.26
N ASN A 94 10.58 3.55 3.43
CA ASN A 94 10.43 2.15 3.84
C ASN A 94 11.77 1.41 3.93
N ASN A 95 12.79 1.86 3.20
CA ASN A 95 14.12 1.26 3.19
C ASN A 95 15.10 1.96 4.16
N GLU A 96 14.89 3.23 4.46
CA GLU A 96 15.57 3.95 5.53
C GLU A 96 14.95 3.53 6.87
N LYS A 97 15.42 2.39 7.41
CA LYS A 97 15.38 2.22 8.86
C LYS A 97 16.16 3.41 9.43
N ALA A 98 15.55 4.20 10.31
CA ALA A 98 16.29 5.21 11.04
C ALA A 98 17.44 4.50 11.75
N LEU A 99 18.65 4.63 11.21
CA LEU A 99 19.84 4.16 11.87
C LEU A 99 20.04 5.09 13.06
N ASP A 100 19.64 4.62 14.22
CA ASP A 100 20.09 5.23 15.45
C ASP A 100 21.58 4.91 15.58
N PHE A 101 22.44 5.89 15.29
CA PHE A 101 23.89 5.72 15.39
C PHE A 101 24.37 5.55 16.84
N ALA A 102 23.50 5.77 17.84
CA ALA A 102 23.75 5.45 19.24
C ALA A 102 23.29 4.03 19.62
N ASP A 103 22.53 3.35 18.75
CA ASP A 103 22.17 1.94 18.95
C ASP A 103 23.39 1.06 18.58
N PRO A 104 23.97 0.29 19.52
CA PRO A 104 25.11 -0.58 19.25
C PRO A 104 24.86 -1.62 18.15
N ILE A 105 23.59 -1.88 17.79
CA ILE A 105 23.22 -2.73 16.64
C ILE A 105 23.54 -2.06 15.28
N ASN A 106 23.57 -0.74 15.22
CA ASN A 106 23.74 0.06 14.00
C ASN A 106 25.15 0.68 13.87
N ALA A 107 26.03 0.48 14.85
CA ALA A 107 27.46 0.71 14.63
C ALA A 107 27.84 0.01 13.32
N PRO A 108 28.57 0.67 12.39
CA PRO A 108 28.91 0.05 11.12
C PRO A 108 29.53 -1.30 11.45
N ILE A 109 28.81 -2.36 11.07
CA ILE A 109 29.39 -3.66 10.92
C ILE A 109 30.40 -3.41 9.81
N VAL A 110 31.61 -2.99 10.19
CA VAL A 110 32.81 -3.21 9.39
C VAL A 110 32.57 -4.58 8.83
N ALA A 111 32.51 -4.70 7.51
CA ALA A 111 32.31 -5.94 6.79
C ALA A 111 33.42 -6.89 7.20
N THR A 112 33.27 -7.42 8.39
CA THR A 112 33.94 -8.54 8.99
C THR A 112 33.23 -9.66 8.27
N GLY A 113 33.57 -9.85 6.99
CA GLY A 113 33.25 -11.09 6.29
C GLY A 113 33.63 -12.17 7.28
N HIS A 114 32.61 -12.85 7.81
CA HIS A 114 32.62 -13.51 9.10
C HIS A 114 34.03 -13.94 9.52
N ALA A 115 34.76 -13.07 10.21
CA ALA A 115 36.13 -13.31 10.63
C ALA A 115 36.13 -14.25 11.86
N TYR A 116 35.12 -15.09 11.93
CA TYR A 116 34.78 -15.94 13.04
C TYR A 116 35.32 -17.31 12.67
N ALA A 117 36.44 -17.64 13.31
CA ALA A 117 37.14 -18.91 13.24
C ALA A 117 37.91 -19.20 11.94
N HIS A 118 38.87 -18.34 11.59
CA HIS A 118 39.98 -18.84 10.75
C HIS A 118 40.73 -20.00 11.43
N GLU A 119 40.57 -20.14 12.75
CA GLU A 119 41.20 -21.17 13.59
C GLU A 119 40.38 -22.47 13.69
N SER A 120 39.09 -22.49 13.34
CA SER A 120 38.25 -23.71 13.37
C SER A 120 37.50 -23.93 12.05
N PRO A 121 38.02 -24.79 11.16
CA PRO A 121 37.38 -25.14 9.90
C PRO A 121 35.95 -25.69 10.06
N GLU A 122 35.67 -26.41 11.15
CA GLU A 122 34.35 -27.00 11.42
C GLU A 122 33.28 -25.93 11.69
N LEU A 123 33.65 -24.88 12.43
CA LEU A 123 32.74 -23.76 12.71
C LEU A 123 32.48 -22.94 11.44
N SER A 124 33.50 -22.77 10.58
CA SER A 124 33.34 -22.10 9.29
C SER A 124 32.37 -22.85 8.37
N LEU A 125 32.48 -24.17 8.28
CA LEU A 125 31.55 -25.00 7.49
C LEU A 125 30.12 -24.91 8.01
N SER A 126 29.94 -25.02 9.33
CA SER A 126 28.62 -24.94 9.98
C SER A 126 27.98 -23.55 9.84
N SER A 127 28.77 -22.48 9.93
CA SER A 127 28.31 -21.11 9.69
C SER A 127 27.84 -20.89 8.25
N ARG A 128 28.60 -21.36 7.25
CA ARG A 128 28.21 -21.26 5.83
C ARG A 128 26.95 -22.07 5.53
N ALA A 129 26.82 -23.26 6.13
CA ALA A 129 25.62 -24.06 6.03
C ALA A 129 24.40 -23.34 6.64
N LEU A 130 24.58 -22.67 7.79
CA LEU A 130 23.54 -21.87 8.43
C LEU A 130 23.10 -20.68 7.57
N GLU A 131 24.04 -19.94 6.98
CA GLU A 131 23.74 -18.83 6.05
C GLU A 131 22.92 -19.31 4.85
N ALA A 132 23.34 -20.41 4.21
CA ALA A 132 22.62 -21.00 3.09
C ALA A 132 21.21 -21.46 3.49
N ALA A 133 21.07 -22.11 4.66
CA ALA A 133 19.77 -22.53 5.17
C ALA A 133 18.85 -21.34 5.50
N MET A 134 19.40 -20.22 5.98
CA MET A 134 18.64 -19.00 6.22
C MET A 134 18.16 -18.33 4.92
N GLU A 135 18.97 -18.33 3.86
CA GLU A 135 18.55 -17.86 2.55
C GLU A 135 17.44 -18.74 1.96
N GLN A 136 17.58 -20.06 2.09
CA GLN A 136 16.52 -21.02 1.74
C GLN A 136 15.24 -20.77 2.54
N MET A 137 15.37 -20.48 3.85
CA MET A 137 14.24 -20.16 4.72
C MET A 137 13.50 -18.92 4.26
N ALA A 138 14.24 -17.86 3.89
CA ALA A 138 13.66 -16.63 3.36
C ALA A 138 12.89 -16.88 2.05
N THR A 139 13.48 -17.68 1.15
CA THR A 139 12.86 -18.07 -0.12
C THR A 139 11.59 -18.89 0.10
N ALA A 140 11.64 -19.93 0.93
CA ALA A 140 10.50 -20.78 1.24
C ALA A 140 9.37 -20.01 1.95
N SER A 141 9.73 -19.11 2.86
CA SER A 141 8.79 -18.18 3.51
C SER A 141 8.06 -17.31 2.49
N GLN A 142 8.77 -16.80 1.49
CA GLN A 142 8.18 -15.97 0.44
C GLN A 142 7.23 -16.79 -0.45
N THR A 143 7.66 -17.97 -0.91
CA THR A 143 6.84 -18.91 -1.70
C THR A 143 5.54 -19.26 -1.00
N TRP A 144 5.61 -19.63 0.29
CA TRP A 144 4.42 -19.92 1.08
C TRP A 144 3.52 -18.68 1.26
N ARG A 145 4.09 -17.50 1.54
CA ARG A 145 3.31 -16.25 1.68
C ARG A 145 2.55 -15.91 0.40
N ASP A 146 3.14 -16.10 -0.76
CA ASP A 146 2.50 -15.80 -2.03
C ASP A 146 1.42 -16.82 -2.39
N ALA A 147 1.64 -18.11 -2.12
CA ALA A 147 0.60 -19.14 -2.23
C ALA A 147 -0.59 -18.84 -1.30
N ASN A 148 -0.33 -18.48 -0.04
CA ASN A 148 -1.36 -18.15 0.94
C ASN A 148 -2.16 -16.88 0.57
N LYS A 149 -1.50 -15.82 0.06
CA LYS A 149 -2.19 -14.63 -0.47
C LYS A 149 -3.10 -14.99 -1.64
N LYS A 150 -2.61 -15.80 -2.59
CA LYS A 150 -3.38 -16.26 -3.74
C LYS A 150 -4.62 -17.04 -3.30
N TRP A 151 -4.46 -17.96 -2.36
CA TRP A 151 -5.55 -18.74 -1.77
C TRP A 151 -6.62 -17.84 -1.12
N HIS A 152 -6.21 -16.92 -0.25
CA HIS A 152 -7.14 -16.01 0.43
C HIS A 152 -7.93 -15.15 -0.55
N ARG A 153 -7.28 -14.65 -1.61
CA ARG A 153 -7.94 -13.88 -2.66
C ARG A 153 -9.02 -14.71 -3.38
N LEU A 154 -8.69 -15.91 -3.86
CA LEU A 154 -9.63 -16.79 -4.55
C LEU A 154 -10.82 -17.17 -3.65
N ARG A 155 -10.53 -17.55 -2.40
CA ARG A 155 -11.57 -17.87 -1.41
C ARG A 155 -12.51 -16.68 -1.15
N THR A 156 -11.95 -15.47 -1.02
CA THR A 156 -12.75 -14.26 -0.79
C THR A 156 -13.61 -13.92 -2.00
N GLN A 157 -13.09 -14.06 -3.22
CA GLN A 157 -13.85 -13.85 -4.44
C GLN A 157 -15.03 -14.82 -4.55
N LEU A 158 -14.81 -16.12 -4.29
CA LEU A 158 -15.87 -17.13 -4.27
C LEU A 158 -16.91 -16.87 -3.17
N ALA A 159 -16.50 -16.42 -1.99
CA ALA A 159 -17.41 -16.11 -0.90
C ALA A 159 -18.30 -14.88 -1.20
N ASN A 160 -17.69 -13.79 -1.69
CA ASN A 160 -18.41 -12.55 -1.97
C ASN A 160 -19.41 -12.69 -3.12
N GLU A 161 -19.13 -13.60 -4.06
CA GLU A 161 -20.02 -13.92 -5.18
C GLU A 161 -21.44 -14.29 -4.75
N SER A 162 -21.56 -15.00 -3.61
CA SER A 162 -22.83 -15.47 -3.09
C SER A 162 -23.76 -14.35 -2.58
N SER A 163 -23.23 -13.13 -2.39
CA SER A 163 -23.87 -12.14 -1.52
C SER A 163 -24.29 -10.81 -2.18
N ALA A 164 -23.79 -10.42 -3.37
CA ALA A 164 -23.90 -9.01 -3.76
C ALA A 164 -24.10 -8.61 -5.24
N ASN A 165 -23.76 -9.43 -6.25
CA ASN A 165 -23.76 -8.93 -7.64
C ASN A 165 -24.85 -9.52 -8.53
N LYS A 166 -25.68 -8.65 -9.11
CA LYS A 166 -26.73 -8.98 -10.11
C LYS A 166 -26.18 -9.57 -11.43
N GLY A 167 -24.86 -9.64 -11.59
CA GLY A 167 -24.19 -10.30 -12.72
C GLY A 167 -23.10 -11.25 -12.24
N GLY A 168 -23.42 -12.16 -11.31
CA GLY A 168 -22.49 -13.14 -10.73
C GLY A 168 -21.63 -13.88 -11.78
N LEU A 169 -20.57 -14.54 -11.32
CA LEU A 169 -19.69 -15.32 -12.19
C LEU A 169 -20.51 -16.40 -12.88
N THR A 170 -20.20 -16.64 -14.16
CA THR A 170 -20.77 -17.76 -14.89
C THR A 170 -20.40 -19.08 -14.20
N ALA A 171 -21.25 -20.10 -14.33
CA ALA A 171 -20.98 -21.42 -13.75
C ALA A 171 -19.60 -21.98 -14.14
N ALA A 172 -19.22 -21.78 -15.41
CA ALA A 172 -17.89 -22.15 -15.91
C ALA A 172 -16.75 -21.37 -15.22
N THR A 173 -16.92 -20.08 -14.98
CA THR A 173 -15.92 -19.28 -14.26
C THR A 173 -15.80 -19.72 -12.81
N ARG A 174 -16.92 -20.02 -12.15
CA ARG A 174 -16.92 -20.54 -10.78
C ARG A 174 -16.22 -21.89 -10.68
N GLN A 175 -16.48 -22.79 -11.62
CA GLN A 175 -15.80 -24.09 -11.68
C GLN A 175 -14.29 -23.92 -11.86
N ARG A 176 -13.85 -23.06 -12.80
CA ARG A 176 -12.42 -22.75 -12.99
C ARG A 176 -11.77 -22.16 -11.75
N MET A 177 -12.44 -21.23 -11.06
CA MET A 177 -11.92 -20.65 -9.81
C MET A 177 -11.86 -21.66 -8.67
N THR A 178 -12.80 -22.60 -8.62
CA THR A 178 -12.81 -23.69 -7.63
C THR A 178 -11.64 -24.64 -7.87
N GLN A 179 -11.43 -25.07 -9.12
CA GLN A 179 -10.28 -25.89 -9.52
C GLN A 179 -8.96 -25.16 -9.25
N GLU A 180 -8.88 -23.86 -9.54
CA GLU A 180 -7.70 -23.06 -9.22
C GLU A 180 -7.48 -22.97 -7.71
N LEU A 181 -8.54 -22.80 -6.91
CA LEU A 181 -8.45 -22.78 -5.45
C LEU A 181 -7.91 -24.11 -4.92
N GLU A 182 -8.39 -25.26 -5.41
CA GLU A 182 -7.90 -26.60 -5.03
C GLU A 182 -6.42 -26.80 -5.38
N ALA A 183 -6.02 -26.38 -6.58
CA ALA A 183 -4.61 -26.44 -7.00
C ALA A 183 -3.71 -25.56 -6.12
N VAL A 184 -4.17 -24.34 -5.81
CA VAL A 184 -3.46 -23.42 -4.92
C VAL A 184 -3.45 -23.92 -3.48
N ASP A 185 -4.51 -24.60 -3.03
CA ASP A 185 -4.59 -25.21 -1.70
C ASP A 185 -3.50 -26.28 -1.54
N THR A 186 -3.40 -27.17 -2.51
CA THR A 186 -2.37 -28.23 -2.54
C THR A 186 -0.96 -27.62 -2.58
N GLY A 187 -0.73 -26.61 -3.42
CA GLY A 187 0.54 -25.91 -3.52
C GLY A 187 0.93 -25.15 -2.25
N GLU A 188 -0.04 -24.55 -1.55
CA GLU A 188 0.20 -23.85 -0.29
C GLU A 188 0.57 -24.81 0.84
N VAL A 189 -0.09 -25.97 0.93
CA VAL A 189 0.24 -27.01 1.91
C VAL A 189 1.65 -27.55 1.70
N ALA A 190 2.03 -27.79 0.44
CA ALA A 190 3.39 -28.20 0.09
C ALA A 190 4.42 -27.12 0.48
N ALA A 191 4.18 -25.86 0.10
CA ALA A 191 5.07 -24.75 0.44
C ALA A 191 5.21 -24.54 1.96
N LEU A 192 4.13 -24.72 2.74
CA LEU A 192 4.16 -24.63 4.19
C LEU A 192 4.98 -25.77 4.81
N ARG A 193 4.85 -26.99 4.29
CA ARG A 193 5.67 -28.14 4.73
C ARG A 193 7.15 -27.87 4.48
N ASP A 194 7.50 -27.42 3.27
CA ASP A 194 8.89 -27.15 2.90
C ASP A 194 9.48 -26.03 3.76
N PHE A 195 8.71 -24.96 4.00
CA PHE A 195 9.10 -23.90 4.92
C PHE A 195 9.39 -24.41 6.34
N ARG A 196 8.53 -25.28 6.88
CA ARG A 196 8.73 -25.89 8.21
C ARG A 196 9.99 -26.76 8.29
N LEU A 197 10.25 -27.55 7.25
CA LEU A 197 11.46 -28.39 7.17
C LEU A 197 12.73 -27.52 7.19
N ILE A 198 12.73 -26.42 6.42
CA ILE A 198 13.88 -25.50 6.38
C ILE A 198 14.05 -24.77 7.72
N CYS A 199 12.96 -24.36 8.38
CA CYS A 199 13.04 -23.81 9.74
C CYS A 199 13.65 -24.80 10.74
N GLN A 200 13.29 -26.09 10.66
CA GLN A 200 13.92 -27.13 11.47
C GLN A 200 15.41 -27.25 11.19
N GLN A 201 15.81 -27.26 9.92
CA GLN A 201 17.22 -27.31 9.51
C GLN A 201 18.01 -26.10 10.04
N VAL A 202 17.46 -24.89 9.94
CA VAL A 202 18.08 -23.68 10.53
C VAL A 202 18.22 -23.83 12.04
N GLY A 203 17.22 -24.37 12.73
CA GLY A 203 17.29 -24.64 14.16
C GLY A 203 18.39 -25.64 14.54
N GLN A 204 18.54 -26.72 13.77
CA GLN A 204 19.60 -27.72 13.95
C GLN A 204 20.99 -27.12 13.74
N LEU A 205 21.21 -26.41 12.64
CA LEU A 205 22.49 -25.77 12.32
C LEU A 205 22.88 -24.72 13.36
N ARG A 206 21.91 -23.99 13.92
CA ARG A 206 22.17 -23.10 15.07
C ARG A 206 22.64 -23.87 16.29
N ALA A 207 21.96 -24.96 16.65
CA ALA A 207 22.36 -25.79 17.78
C ALA A 207 23.76 -26.40 17.59
N GLU A 208 24.12 -26.79 16.37
CA GLU A 208 25.46 -27.29 16.03
C GLU A 208 26.53 -26.22 16.22
N VAL A 209 26.33 -25.02 15.69
CA VAL A 209 27.31 -23.94 15.86
C VAL A 209 27.39 -23.52 17.34
N GLU A 210 26.32 -23.65 18.15
CA GLU A 210 26.32 -23.41 19.61
C GLU A 210 27.10 -24.45 20.37
N ALA A 211 26.96 -25.72 19.99
CA ALA A 211 27.75 -26.79 20.55
C ALA A 211 29.25 -26.62 20.26
N VAL A 212 29.62 -26.18 19.06
CA VAL A 212 31.03 -26.01 18.64
C VAL A 212 31.63 -24.70 19.17
N GLY A 213 30.87 -23.60 19.18
CA GLY A 213 31.35 -22.26 19.58
C GLY A 213 31.46 -22.05 21.09
N GLY A 214 30.86 -22.93 21.91
CA GLY A 214 30.83 -22.84 23.36
C GLY A 214 29.93 -21.71 23.90
N GLY A 215 29.83 -21.60 25.23
CA GLY A 215 28.92 -20.66 25.91
C GLY A 215 29.21 -19.16 25.70
N ASN A 216 30.33 -18.83 25.06
CA ASN A 216 30.68 -17.46 24.66
C ASN A 216 30.19 -17.10 23.25
N TRP A 217 29.43 -17.97 22.58
CA TRP A 217 28.75 -17.57 21.35
C TRP A 217 27.58 -16.64 21.64
N SER A 218 27.89 -15.38 21.94
CA SER A 218 26.95 -14.28 21.90
C SER A 218 26.84 -13.83 20.44
N SER A 219 25.76 -14.23 19.77
CA SER A 219 25.37 -13.74 18.45
C SER A 219 25.56 -12.21 18.34
N SER A 220 26.65 -11.78 17.69
CA SER A 220 26.93 -10.37 17.39
C SER A 220 26.13 -9.86 16.18
N SER A 221 25.40 -10.74 15.49
CA SER A 221 24.64 -10.42 14.27
C SER A 221 23.28 -9.79 14.52
N GLY A 222 22.95 -9.41 15.77
CA GLY A 222 21.62 -8.89 16.12
C GLY A 222 20.49 -9.91 15.93
N MET A 223 20.82 -11.14 15.51
CA MET A 223 19.94 -12.28 15.59
C MET A 223 19.76 -12.61 17.06
N PRO A 224 18.52 -12.72 17.57
CA PRO A 224 18.32 -13.15 18.94
C PRO A 224 19.08 -14.46 19.11
N ALA A 225 19.87 -14.57 20.19
CA ALA A 225 20.39 -15.86 20.63
C ALA A 225 19.26 -16.88 20.52
N SER A 226 19.54 -18.09 20.02
CA SER A 226 18.57 -19.16 20.19
C SER A 226 18.21 -19.16 21.68
N ALA A 227 16.92 -19.01 21.98
CA ALA A 227 16.47 -18.20 23.12
C ALA A 227 17.27 -18.34 24.43
N GLY A 228 17.74 -17.21 24.98
CA GLY A 228 18.25 -17.15 26.35
C GLY A 228 18.88 -15.81 26.67
N THR A 229 18.13 -14.78 27.05
CA THR A 229 17.80 -14.58 28.48
C THR A 229 16.33 -14.73 28.82
N ARG A 230 15.48 -15.03 27.85
CA ARG A 230 14.16 -15.59 28.14
C ARG A 230 14.23 -17.07 27.81
N PRO A 231 14.09 -17.97 28.80
CA PRO A 231 14.02 -19.40 28.49
C PRO A 231 13.01 -19.60 27.37
N CYS A 232 13.37 -20.40 26.37
CA CYS A 232 12.43 -21.06 25.51
C CYS A 232 11.40 -21.74 26.41
N LEU A 233 10.33 -21.03 26.78
CA LEU A 233 9.18 -21.67 27.37
C LEU A 233 8.74 -22.69 26.32
N ALA A 234 8.70 -23.97 26.69
CA ALA A 234 8.03 -24.98 25.88
C ALA A 234 6.69 -24.38 25.42
N GLY A 235 6.47 -24.30 24.10
CA GLY A 235 5.40 -23.46 23.54
C GLY A 235 5.86 -22.11 22.95
N SER A 236 7.14 -21.94 22.62
CA SER A 236 7.62 -20.75 21.92
C SER A 236 6.86 -20.60 20.60
N ARG A 237 6.52 -19.36 20.25
CA ARG A 237 5.74 -19.06 19.04
C ARG A 237 6.41 -19.57 17.77
N SER A 238 7.72 -19.75 17.79
CA SER A 238 8.53 -20.20 16.66
C SER A 238 8.48 -21.72 16.46
N ASP A 239 8.13 -22.52 17.47
CA ASP A 239 8.19 -23.99 17.38
C ASP A 239 7.05 -24.57 16.51
N PRO A 240 7.33 -25.08 15.29
CA PRO A 240 6.30 -25.53 14.36
C PRO A 240 5.44 -26.68 14.89
N THR A 241 5.87 -27.40 15.92
CA THR A 241 5.12 -28.50 16.53
C THR A 241 3.98 -28.01 17.44
N VAL A 242 4.06 -26.76 17.91
CA VAL A 242 3.06 -26.17 18.80
C VAL A 242 1.75 -25.94 18.02
N THR A 243 0.70 -26.62 18.47
CA THR A 243 -0.65 -26.56 17.88
C THR A 243 -1.55 -25.49 18.48
N HIS A 244 -1.18 -24.91 19.63
CA HIS A 244 -1.97 -23.91 20.36
C HIS A 244 -1.10 -22.76 20.86
N CYS A 245 -1.60 -21.53 20.79
CA CYS A 245 -0.86 -20.39 21.33
C CYS A 245 -0.88 -20.38 22.88
N PRO A 246 -0.07 -19.54 23.56
CA PRO A 246 -0.06 -19.46 25.03
C PRO A 246 -1.40 -19.05 25.68
N LYS A 247 -2.38 -18.62 24.89
CA LYS A 247 -3.76 -18.32 25.33
C LYS A 247 -4.76 -19.43 25.01
N GLY A 248 -4.30 -20.58 24.53
CA GLY A 248 -5.14 -21.73 24.20
C GLY A 248 -5.84 -21.66 22.84
N HIS A 249 -5.67 -20.61 22.04
CA HIS A 249 -6.25 -20.59 20.69
C HIS A 249 -5.51 -21.57 19.77
N PRO A 250 -6.22 -22.34 18.92
CA PRO A 250 -5.58 -23.22 17.94
C PRO A 250 -4.75 -22.40 16.95
N LEU A 251 -3.54 -22.87 16.68
CA LEU A 251 -2.64 -22.35 15.64
C LEU A 251 -2.87 -23.11 14.33
N ASP A 252 -4.11 -23.05 13.86
CA ASP A 252 -4.47 -23.53 12.53
C ASP A 252 -4.14 -22.50 11.44
N ARG A 253 -4.40 -22.87 10.19
CA ARG A 253 -4.18 -22.00 9.03
C ARG A 253 -4.99 -20.70 9.09
N ALA A 254 -6.20 -20.74 9.64
CA ALA A 254 -7.08 -19.57 9.71
C ALA A 254 -6.65 -18.58 10.81
N ASN A 255 -6.06 -19.08 11.89
CA ASN A 255 -5.73 -18.30 13.09
C ASN A 255 -4.23 -18.04 13.28
N THR A 256 -3.38 -18.50 12.37
CA THR A 256 -1.93 -18.24 12.41
C THR A 256 -1.55 -17.15 11.41
N TYR A 257 -0.72 -16.23 11.87
CA TYR A 257 0.00 -15.25 11.05
C TYR A 257 1.49 -15.55 11.17
N PHE A 258 2.22 -15.64 10.08
CA PHE A 258 3.66 -15.87 10.10
C PHE A 258 4.39 -14.60 9.68
N HIS A 259 5.43 -14.25 10.43
CA HIS A 259 6.34 -13.15 10.13
C HIS A 259 7.46 -13.62 9.19
N SER A 260 8.22 -12.66 8.65
CA SER A 260 9.31 -12.95 7.71
C SER A 260 10.49 -13.68 8.33
N ASP A 261 10.66 -13.57 9.64
CA ASP A 261 11.64 -14.27 10.47
C ASP A 261 11.20 -15.70 10.85
N GLY A 262 9.98 -16.10 10.47
CA GLY A 262 9.40 -17.42 10.79
C GLY A 262 8.61 -17.46 12.09
N ASP A 263 8.53 -16.35 12.83
CA ASP A 263 7.73 -16.31 14.05
C ASP A 263 6.22 -16.37 13.74
N ARG A 264 5.47 -17.06 14.61
CA ARG A 264 4.01 -17.15 14.51
C ARG A 264 3.31 -16.21 15.49
N GLU A 265 2.36 -15.46 15.00
CA GLU A 265 1.43 -14.67 15.80
C GLU A 265 0.01 -15.21 15.66
N CYS A 266 -0.64 -15.52 16.78
CA CYS A 266 -2.06 -15.88 16.79
C CYS A 266 -2.92 -14.66 16.42
N ARG A 267 -3.74 -14.79 15.37
CA ARG A 267 -4.60 -13.71 14.86
C ARG A 267 -5.67 -13.32 15.89
N SER A 268 -6.26 -14.26 16.62
CA SER A 268 -7.19 -13.95 17.72
C SER A 268 -6.53 -13.12 18.83
N CYS A 269 -5.31 -13.47 19.22
CA CYS A 269 -4.53 -12.69 20.19
C CYS A 269 -4.22 -11.29 19.66
N LYS A 270 -3.82 -11.17 18.39
CA LYS A 270 -3.54 -9.88 17.73
C LYS A 270 -4.78 -9.01 17.63
N SER A 271 -5.93 -9.59 17.25
CA SER A 271 -7.22 -8.91 17.20
C SER A 271 -7.63 -8.38 18.56
N SER A 272 -7.53 -9.22 19.60
CA SER A 272 -7.82 -8.83 20.99
C SER A 272 -6.94 -7.67 21.46
N ARG A 273 -5.63 -7.73 21.18
CA ARG A 273 -4.69 -6.64 21.50
C ARG A 273 -5.04 -5.35 20.76
N THR A 274 -5.44 -5.45 19.49
CA THR A 274 -5.85 -4.31 18.66
C THR A 274 -7.15 -3.71 19.18
N ALA A 275 -8.12 -4.52 19.58
CA ALA A 275 -9.37 -4.07 20.17
C ALA A 275 -9.12 -3.31 21.48
N ILE A 276 -8.27 -3.83 22.37
CA ILE A 276 -7.87 -3.15 23.61
C ILE A 276 -7.17 -1.81 23.29
N SER A 277 -6.24 -1.81 22.33
CA SER A 277 -5.52 -0.60 21.93
C SER A 277 -6.44 0.45 21.31
N GLN A 278 -7.41 0.03 20.50
CA GLN A 278 -8.43 0.92 19.93
C GLN A 278 -9.40 1.43 20.99
N ALA A 279 -9.77 0.61 21.97
CA ALA A 279 -10.57 1.03 23.11
C ALA A 279 -9.83 2.09 23.95
N GLY A 280 -8.53 1.92 24.19
CA GLY A 280 -7.71 2.91 24.90
C GLY A 280 -7.42 4.19 24.11
N ARG A 281 -7.26 4.09 22.77
CA ARG A 281 -7.07 5.27 21.89
C ARG A 281 -8.35 6.03 21.61
N ARG A 282 -9.51 5.39 21.74
CA ARG A 282 -10.78 6.13 21.82
C ARG A 282 -10.78 6.83 23.17
N SER A 283 -10.19 8.03 23.18
CA SER A 283 -10.22 8.95 24.32
C SER A 283 -11.60 8.88 24.97
N PRO A 284 -11.72 8.73 26.31
CA PRO A 284 -12.99 8.47 26.99
C PRO A 284 -14.12 9.46 26.62
N VAL A 285 -13.74 10.63 26.10
CA VAL A 285 -14.60 11.61 25.41
C VAL A 285 -15.51 11.00 24.32
N ARG A 286 -15.12 9.90 23.67
CA ARG A 286 -15.91 9.22 22.63
C ARG A 286 -16.75 8.04 23.14
N ALA A 287 -16.44 7.48 24.31
CA ALA A 287 -17.06 6.24 24.81
C ALA A 287 -18.40 6.49 25.52
N THR A 288 -18.64 7.69 26.03
CA THR A 288 -19.93 8.09 26.64
C THR A 288 -21.04 8.36 25.62
N GLY A 289 -20.88 8.00 24.34
CA GLY A 289 -21.91 8.22 23.32
C GLY A 289 -22.19 9.71 23.02
N GLY A 290 -21.47 10.63 23.65
CA GLY A 290 -21.49 12.04 23.36
C GLY A 290 -20.73 12.36 22.08
N ARG A 291 -21.24 11.95 20.90
CA ARG A 291 -21.35 13.00 19.87
C ARG A 291 -22.26 14.00 20.54
N SER A 292 -21.68 15.09 21.05
CA SER A 292 -22.44 16.08 21.78
C SER A 292 -23.74 16.32 21.04
N LEU A 293 -24.87 16.12 21.71
CA LEU A 293 -26.18 16.50 21.16
C LEU A 293 -26.21 18.02 20.85
N THR A 294 -25.16 18.77 21.17
CA THR A 294 -24.93 20.16 20.78
C THR A 294 -24.23 20.34 19.42
N ASP A 295 -23.91 19.27 18.68
CA ASP A 295 -23.48 19.36 17.27
C ASP A 295 -24.67 19.30 16.29
N THR A 296 -25.89 19.53 16.81
CA THR A 296 -26.97 20.11 16.01
C THR A 296 -26.54 21.52 15.65
N ILE A 297 -25.92 21.66 14.47
CA ILE A 297 -25.86 22.95 13.78
C ILE A 297 -27.28 23.52 13.82
N PRO A 298 -27.51 24.70 14.40
CA PRO A 298 -28.83 25.29 14.46
C PRO A 298 -29.44 25.31 13.05
N ALA A 299 -30.73 25.00 12.93
CA ALA A 299 -31.40 24.96 11.63
C ALA A 299 -31.22 26.27 10.86
N GLU A 300 -31.14 27.39 11.58
CA GLU A 300 -30.83 28.73 11.10
C GLU A 300 -29.47 28.82 10.38
N VAL A 301 -28.43 28.18 10.92
CA VAL A 301 -27.08 28.20 10.33
C VAL A 301 -27.05 27.34 9.07
N LEU A 302 -27.79 26.22 9.02
CA LEU A 302 -27.95 25.44 7.79
C LEU A 302 -28.76 26.20 6.74
N GLN A 303 -29.80 26.94 7.15
CA GLN A 303 -30.59 27.76 6.25
C GLN A 303 -29.76 28.92 5.68
N GLN A 304 -28.99 29.61 6.51
CA GLN A 304 -28.03 30.64 6.07
C GLN A 304 -27.08 30.09 5.01
N ALA A 305 -26.54 28.88 5.20
CA ALA A 305 -25.67 28.26 4.21
C ALA A 305 -26.40 27.95 2.90
N ARG A 306 -27.68 27.53 2.95
CA ARG A 306 -28.49 27.33 1.74
C ARG A 306 -28.74 28.63 0.99
N ASP A 307 -29.07 29.69 1.70
CA ASP A 307 -29.35 31.01 1.12
C ASP A 307 -28.11 31.56 0.44
N MET A 308 -26.94 31.48 1.09
CA MET A 308 -25.65 31.85 0.50
C MET A 308 -25.30 31.00 -0.73
N LEU A 309 -25.62 29.71 -0.74
CA LEU A 309 -25.36 28.84 -1.91
C LEU A 309 -26.31 29.14 -3.08
N ALA A 310 -27.50 29.66 -2.82
CA ALA A 310 -28.52 29.99 -3.81
C ALA A 310 -28.47 31.45 -4.32
N ASP A 311 -27.64 32.29 -3.71
CA ASP A 311 -27.50 33.70 -4.04
C ASP A 311 -26.37 33.92 -5.10
N PRO A 312 -26.69 34.56 -6.25
CA PRO A 312 -25.72 34.95 -7.27
C PRO A 312 -24.48 35.70 -6.74
N GLY A 313 -24.65 36.52 -5.70
CA GLY A 313 -23.61 37.34 -5.11
C GLY A 313 -22.46 36.52 -4.54
N TYR A 314 -22.73 35.31 -4.05
CA TYR A 314 -21.75 34.43 -3.40
C TYR A 314 -21.16 33.36 -4.32
N LEU A 315 -21.49 33.36 -5.63
CA LEU A 315 -20.99 32.36 -6.59
C LEU A 315 -19.45 32.28 -6.68
N HIS A 316 -18.76 33.38 -6.37
CA HIS A 316 -17.31 33.47 -6.41
C HIS A 316 -16.62 32.86 -5.19
N LEU A 317 -17.34 32.67 -4.07
CA LEU A 317 -16.77 32.05 -2.88
C LEU A 317 -16.67 30.53 -3.04
N PRO A 318 -15.56 29.88 -2.67
CA PRO A 318 -15.49 28.43 -2.57
C PRO A 318 -16.38 27.93 -1.41
N ILE A 319 -16.86 26.68 -1.51
CA ILE A 319 -17.72 26.05 -0.49
C ILE A 319 -17.06 26.07 0.90
N THR A 320 -15.72 25.97 0.95
CA THR A 320 -14.93 26.10 2.19
C THR A 320 -15.12 27.44 2.89
N GLN A 321 -15.17 28.55 2.14
CA GLN A 321 -15.39 29.87 2.70
C GLN A 321 -16.82 30.07 3.17
N ILE A 322 -17.82 29.58 2.41
CA ILE A 322 -19.22 29.60 2.83
C ILE A 322 -19.40 28.82 4.14
N ALA A 323 -18.84 27.61 4.24
CA ALA A 323 -18.87 26.80 5.47
C ALA A 323 -18.22 27.55 6.65
N LYS A 324 -17.05 28.18 6.41
CA LYS A 324 -16.35 28.97 7.42
C LYS A 324 -17.17 30.18 7.89
N GLN A 325 -17.85 30.88 6.97
CA GLN A 325 -18.72 32.01 7.31
C GLN A 325 -19.95 31.57 8.12
N CYS A 326 -20.43 30.35 7.91
CA CYS A 326 -21.49 29.73 8.71
C CYS A 326 -20.97 29.04 9.99
N GLY A 327 -19.69 29.23 10.36
CA GLY A 327 -19.13 28.64 11.58
C GLY A 327 -19.05 27.11 11.59
N MET A 328 -18.98 26.44 10.42
CA MET A 328 -18.92 24.98 10.33
C MET A 328 -17.79 24.47 9.42
N ALA A 329 -17.37 23.22 9.61
CA ALA A 329 -16.44 22.56 8.70
C ALA A 329 -17.12 22.24 7.35
N GLN A 330 -16.37 22.30 6.26
CA GLN A 330 -16.86 21.96 4.92
C GLN A 330 -17.44 20.54 4.84
N SER A 331 -16.80 19.58 5.52
CA SER A 331 -17.29 18.20 5.60
C SER A 331 -18.68 18.12 6.23
N THR A 332 -18.96 18.95 7.23
CA THR A 332 -20.27 19.00 7.89
C THR A 332 -21.33 19.59 6.96
N LEU A 333 -21.01 20.66 6.24
CA LEU A 333 -21.90 21.25 5.23
C LEU A 333 -22.25 20.23 4.13
N ASN A 334 -21.24 19.55 3.58
CA ASN A 334 -21.42 18.51 2.56
C ASN A 334 -22.23 17.32 3.09
N LEU A 335 -22.00 16.90 4.33
CA LEU A 335 -22.74 15.79 4.95
C LEU A 335 -24.21 16.14 5.17
N ARG A 336 -24.52 17.40 5.53
CA ARG A 336 -25.88 17.84 5.87
C ARG A 336 -26.71 18.24 4.65
N LEU A 337 -26.09 18.83 3.63
CA LEU A 337 -26.78 19.26 2.41
C LEU A 337 -26.65 18.25 1.26
N GLY A 338 -25.64 17.36 1.28
CA GLY A 338 -25.47 16.31 0.28
C GLY A 338 -25.46 16.85 -1.16
N SER A 339 -26.38 16.34 -1.98
CA SER A 339 -26.57 16.76 -3.37
C SER A 339 -27.10 18.19 -3.52
N ASP A 340 -27.72 18.77 -2.48
CA ASP A 340 -28.35 20.10 -2.57
C ASP A 340 -27.33 21.20 -2.84
N VAL A 341 -26.06 21.02 -2.43
CA VAL A 341 -25.01 22.02 -2.66
C VAL A 341 -24.83 22.31 -4.14
N ALA A 342 -24.83 21.28 -4.99
CA ALA A 342 -24.69 21.43 -6.43
C ALA A 342 -25.96 22.04 -7.05
N SER A 343 -27.14 21.60 -6.62
CA SER A 343 -28.42 22.13 -7.10
C SER A 343 -28.60 23.61 -6.75
N LEU A 344 -28.27 24.04 -5.52
CA LEU A 344 -28.36 25.44 -5.09
C LEU A 344 -27.42 26.34 -5.89
N ARG A 345 -26.18 25.89 -6.16
CA ARG A 345 -25.25 26.64 -7.02
C ARG A 345 -25.73 26.76 -8.46
N ARG A 346 -26.42 25.75 -8.99
CA ARG A 346 -27.03 25.83 -10.32
C ARG A 346 -28.12 26.90 -10.34
N VAL A 347 -29.00 26.93 -9.35
CA VAL A 347 -30.04 27.97 -9.20
C VAL A 347 -29.41 29.37 -9.11
N ALA A 348 -28.32 29.54 -8.36
CA ALA A 348 -27.62 30.83 -8.27
C ALA A 348 -27.05 31.29 -9.63
N ARG A 349 -26.53 30.35 -10.46
CA ARG A 349 -26.03 30.67 -11.81
C ARG A 349 -27.16 31.07 -12.75
N GLU A 350 -28.26 30.32 -12.74
CA GLU A 350 -29.45 30.63 -13.55
C GLU A 350 -30.01 32.02 -13.21
N LYS A 351 -30.12 32.36 -11.91
CA LYS A 351 -30.51 33.71 -11.47
C LYS A 351 -29.55 34.79 -11.96
N ARG A 352 -28.23 34.54 -11.96
CA ARG A 352 -27.24 35.49 -12.48
C ARG A 352 -27.40 35.73 -13.98
N LEU A 353 -27.64 34.67 -14.76
CA LEU A 353 -27.88 34.78 -16.19
C LEU A 353 -29.15 35.57 -16.49
N ALA A 354 -30.24 35.31 -15.76
CA ALA A 354 -31.48 36.07 -15.88
C ALA A 354 -31.30 37.57 -15.56
N GLN A 355 -30.45 37.91 -14.58
CA GLN A 355 -30.12 39.31 -14.26
C GLN A 355 -29.32 40.00 -15.37
N THR A 356 -28.45 39.27 -16.07
CA THR A 356 -27.71 39.83 -17.21
C THR A 356 -28.55 39.94 -18.48
N GLU A 357 -29.55 39.07 -18.62
CA GLU A 357 -30.45 39.04 -19.78
C GLU A 357 -31.63 40.00 -19.65
N SER A 358 -31.95 40.46 -18.44
CA SER A 358 -32.94 41.51 -18.24
C SER A 358 -32.41 42.77 -18.94
N PRO A 359 -32.96 43.14 -20.12
CA PRO A 359 -32.44 44.27 -20.86
C PRO A 359 -32.58 45.45 -19.93
N ALA A 360 -31.45 46.11 -19.62
CA ALA A 360 -31.50 47.43 -19.02
C ALA A 360 -32.51 48.20 -19.87
N LEU A 361 -33.67 48.52 -19.28
CA LEU A 361 -34.61 49.44 -19.88
C LEU A 361 -33.76 50.65 -20.22
N VAL A 362 -33.47 50.78 -21.52
CA VAL A 362 -32.90 51.96 -22.14
C VAL A 362 -33.98 53.02 -22.00
N SER A 363 -34.15 53.51 -20.77
CA SER A 363 -34.91 54.71 -20.47
C SER A 363 -33.93 55.85 -20.61
N ALA A 364 -34.01 56.47 -21.80
CA ALA A 364 -33.70 57.85 -22.18
C ALA A 364 -32.48 58.53 -21.54
#